data_AF-A0A2G9YFP2-F1
#
_entry.id   AF-A0A2G9YFP2-F1
#
_cell.length_a   1.000
_cell.length_b   1.000
_cell.length_c   1.000
_cell.angle_alpha   90.00
_cell.angle_beta   90.00
_cell.angle_gamma   90.00
#
_symmetry.space_group_name_H-M   'P 1'
#
loop_
_entity.id
_entity.type
_entity.pdbx_description
1 polymer ?
#
loop_
_entity_poly.entity_id
_entity_poly.type
_entity_poly.pdbx_seq_one_letter_code
_entity_poly.pdbx_strand_id
1 'polypeptide(L)' 'MDKRIPQHIGIIIDGNRRWARRHRLPIAMGHKKGYEKLKEVARWCFE' A
#
# COMPACT_ATOMS: atom_id res chain seq x y z
N MET A 1 4.25 -9.68 25.12
CA MET A 1 3.84 -9.53 23.71
C MET A 1 3.85 -10.89 23.05
N ASP A 2 2.84 -11.21 22.24
CA ASP A 2 2.77 -12.47 21.51
C ASP A 2 3.94 -12.55 20.52
N LYS A 3 4.81 -13.56 20.67
CA LYS A 3 5.99 -13.75 19.81
C LYS A 3 5.65 -14.05 18.35
N ARG A 4 4.37 -14.32 18.05
CA ARG A 4 3.89 -14.60 16.69
C ARG A 4 3.58 -13.34 15.90
N ILE A 5 3.47 -12.17 16.54
CA ILE A 5 3.15 -10.91 15.87
C ILE A 5 4.46 -10.15 15.57
N PRO A 6 4.73 -9.81 14.30
CA PRO A 6 5.92 -9.04 13.94
C PRO A 6 5.90 -7.66 14.59
N GLN A 7 7.02 -7.28 15.21
CA GLN A 7 7.16 -5.98 15.90
C GLN A 7 7.56 -4.84 14.96
N HIS A 8 8.02 -5.16 13.74
CA HIS A 8 8.40 -4.19 12.72
C HIS A 8 8.16 -4.80 11.34
N ILE A 9 7.52 -4.04 10.46
CA ILE A 9 7.19 -4.44 9.09
C ILE A 9 7.71 -3.37 8.13
N GLY A 10 8.47 -3.80 7.11
CA GLY A 10 8.85 -2.97 5.97
C GLY A 10 7.99 -3.31 4.75
N ILE A 11 7.48 -2.31 4.04
CA ILE A 11 6.59 -2.49 2.89
C ILE A 11 7.11 -1.71 1.68
N ILE A 12 7.28 -2.39 0.55
CA ILE A 12 7.60 -1.77 -0.74
C ILE A 12 6.31 -1.63 -1.56
N ILE A 13 5.87 -0.38 -1.77
CA ILE A 13 4.63 -0.08 -2.50
C ILE A 13 4.93 0.05 -3.99
N ASP A 14 5.16 -1.08 -4.66
CA ASP A 14 5.39 -1.13 -6.10
C ASP A 14 4.10 -1.44 -6.90
N GLY A 15 4.12 -1.19 -8.20
CA GLY A 15 3.06 -1.55 -9.12
C GLY A 15 2.07 -0.44 -9.43
N ASN A 16 2.17 0.72 -8.78
CA ASN A 16 1.27 1.86 -8.96
C ASN A 16 1.17 2.32 -10.43
N ARG A 17 2.33 2.48 -11.11
CA ARG A 17 2.38 2.85 -12.54
C ARG A 17 1.78 1.76 -13.43
N ARG A 18 2.06 0.48 -13.13
CA ARG A 18 1.52 -0.68 -13.88
C ARG A 18 0.00 -0.77 -13.71
N TRP A 19 -0.51 -0.49 -12.51
CA TRP A 19 -1.94 -0.43 -12.23
C TRP A 19 -2.62 0.69 -13.02
N ALA A 20 -2.09 1.91 -12.99
CA ALA A 20 -2.64 3.03 -13.75
C ALA A 20 -2.72 2.74 -15.25
N ARG A 21 -1.64 2.19 -15.83
CA ARG A 21 -1.60 1.77 -17.26
C ARG A 21 -2.67 0.73 -17.60
N ARG A 22 -2.85 -0.30 -16.77
CA ARG A 22 -3.87 -1.35 -16.97
C ARG A 22 -5.30 -0.80 -16.96
N HIS A 23 -5.54 0.28 -16.23
CA HIS A 23 -6.86 0.92 -16.13
C HIS A 23 -7.03 2.09 -17.10
N ARG A 24 -6.06 2.33 -18.00
CA ARG A 24 -6.05 3.49 -18.91
C ARG A 24 -6.19 4.83 -18.17
N LEU A 25 -5.60 4.92 -16.98
CA LEU A 25 -5.60 6.11 -16.11
C LEU A 25 -4.25 6.84 -16.13
N PRO A 26 -4.23 8.15 -15.80
CA PRO A 26 -2.99 8.88 -15.55
C PRO A 26 -2.14 8.23 -14.44
N ILE A 27 -0.81 8.31 -14.56
CA ILE A 27 0.12 7.75 -13.56
C ILE A 27 -0.15 8.29 -12.15
N ALA A 28 -0.52 9.57 -12.03
CA ALA A 28 -0.87 10.21 -10.76
C ALA A 28 -2.00 9.46 -10.02
N MET A 29 -2.97 8.89 -10.75
CA MET A 29 -4.05 8.09 -10.15
C MET A 29 -3.52 6.78 -9.56
N GLY A 30 -2.49 6.19 -10.16
CA GLY A 30 -1.80 5.04 -9.59
C GLY A 30 -1.09 5.37 -8.28
N HIS A 31 -0.42 6.53 -8.21
CA HIS A 31 0.21 6.99 -6.96
C HIS A 31 -0.84 7.25 -5.86
N LYS A 32 -1.95 7.93 -6.21
CA LYS A 32 -3.06 8.15 -5.28
C LYS A 32 -3.63 6.82 -4.77
N LYS A 33 -3.84 5.84 -5.66
CA LYS A 33 -4.32 4.51 -5.27
C LYS A 33 -3.35 3.79 -4.34
N GLY A 34 -2.04 3.87 -4.61
CA GLY A 34 -1.00 3.33 -3.74
C GLY A 34 -1.01 3.96 -2.35
N TYR A 35 -1.17 5.28 -2.27
CA TYR A 35 -1.28 6.00 -1.00
C TYR A 35 -2.51 5.59 -0.18
N GLU A 36 -3.69 5.50 -0.79
CA GLU A 36 -4.90 5.06 -0.06
C GLU A 36 -4.74 3.62 0.46
N LYS A 37 -4.09 2.73 -0.30
CA LYS A 37 -3.79 1.37 0.17
C LYS A 37 -2.79 1.36 1.33
N LEU A 38 -1.78 2.23 1.32
CA LEU A 38 -0.86 2.38 2.45
C LEU A 38 -1.60 2.81 3.72
N LYS A 39 -2.50 3.79 3.62
CA LYS A 39 -3.29 4.25 4.77
C LYS A 39 -4.14 3.12 5.37
N GLU A 40 -4.77 2.32 4.51
CA GLU A 40 -5.56 1.15 4.92
C GLU A 40 -4.69 0.11 5.64
N VAL A 41 -3.52 -0.22 5.10
CA VAL A 41 -2.60 -1.18 5.72
C VAL A 41 -2.05 -0.64 7.05
N ALA A 42 -1.68 0.63 7.10
CA ALA A 42 -1.21 1.26 8.34
C ALA A 42 -2.28 1.16 9.43
N ARG A 43 -3.56 1.36 9.08
CA ARG A 43 -4.69 1.24 10.01
C ARG A 43 -4.80 -0.18 10.58
N TRP A 44 -4.62 -1.23 9.78
CA TRP A 44 -4.61 -2.61 10.27
C TRP A 44 -3.50 -2.91 11.28
N CYS A 45 -2.39 -2.17 11.25
CA CYS A 45 -1.31 -2.33 12.22
C CYS A 45 -1.59 -1.65 13.56
N PHE A 46 -2.58 -0.76 13.64
CA PHE A 46 -2.96 -0.05 14.87
C PHE A 46 -4.23 -0.62 15.53
N GLU A 47 -5.03 -1.39 14.80
CA GLU A 47 -6.22 -2.10 15.29
C GLU A 47 -5.84 -3.46 15.91
#